data_AF-A0A0S8A302-F1
#
_entry.id   AF-A0A0S8A302-F1
#
_cell.length_a   1.000
_cell.length_b   1.000
_cell.length_c   1.000
_cell.angle_alpha   90.00
_cell.angle_beta   90.00
_cell.angle_gamma   90.00
#
_symmetry.space_group_name_H-M   'P 1'
#
loop_
_entity.id
_entity.type
_entity.pdbx_description
1 polymer ?
#
loop_
_entity_poly.entity_id
_entity_poly.type
_entity_poly.pdbx_seq_one_letter_code
_entity_poly.pdbx_strand_id
1 'polypeptide(L)'
;MALLGGWEPWHGIGYFSWWKARTGLGVWTHNLELDMTGCTDSSSPVICRELDATIEQLVPAVEHLLQRLSDAAQVASETEGSGARLTVSLRFPDGIGQGQVVASLFRWREAVRLDIEIVHNRTFTRPDGSASDRRLYLNDYQASIKLPAGTAELPHEFERGVISGVVAARDAVQRYNRRHQAPWSQVRVAAV
;
A
#
# COMPACT_ATOMS: atom_id res chain seq x y z
N MET A 1 10.64 40.67 -29.52
CA MET A 1 10.42 39.44 -30.31
C MET A 1 9.81 38.39 -29.39
N ALA A 2 8.56 38.02 -29.64
CA ALA A 2 7.83 36.98 -28.92
C ALA A 2 7.47 35.86 -29.90
N LEU A 3 7.77 34.61 -29.55
CA LEU A 3 7.23 33.33 -30.05
C LEU A 3 7.56 32.30 -28.94
N LEU A 4 6.64 31.87 -28.07
CA LEU A 4 5.55 30.87 -28.20
C LEU A 4 6.02 29.41 -28.44
N GLY A 5 5.57 28.52 -27.53
CA GLY A 5 5.49 27.06 -27.71
C GLY A 5 6.38 26.25 -26.74
N GLY A 6 5.89 25.40 -25.84
CA GLY A 6 4.54 24.95 -25.57
C GLY A 6 4.40 24.50 -24.12
N TRP A 7 3.24 24.78 -23.56
CA TRP A 7 2.74 24.17 -22.34
C TRP A 7 2.31 22.74 -22.66
N GLU A 8 2.92 21.74 -22.00
CA GLU A 8 2.32 20.43 -21.89
C GLU A 8 1.52 20.35 -20.58
N PRO A 9 0.21 20.06 -20.63
CA PRO A 9 -0.58 19.86 -19.45
C PRO A 9 -0.31 18.46 -18.88
N TRP A 10 0.12 18.41 -17.62
CA TRP A 10 0.16 17.21 -16.80
C TRP A 10 -1.28 16.71 -16.58
N HIS A 11 -1.81 15.94 -17.52
CA HIS A 11 -3.03 15.16 -17.33
C HIS A 11 -2.66 13.73 -16.96
N GLY A 12 -3.11 13.29 -15.77
CA GLY A 12 -3.11 11.88 -15.40
C GLY A 12 -2.38 11.52 -14.10
N ILE A 13 -2.63 12.24 -13.01
CA ILE A 13 -2.45 11.69 -11.66
C ILE A 13 -3.80 11.77 -10.98
N GLY A 14 -4.50 10.64 -10.95
CA GLY A 14 -5.71 10.46 -10.16
C GLY A 14 -5.35 10.64 -8.69
N TYR A 15 -5.60 11.84 -8.16
CA TYR A 15 -5.59 12.09 -6.73
C TYR A 15 -6.83 11.44 -6.10
N PHE A 16 -6.65 10.31 -5.43
CA PHE A 16 -7.58 9.87 -4.38
C PHE A 16 -6.76 9.54 -3.13
N SER A 17 -6.52 10.57 -2.33
CA SER A 17 -5.92 10.48 -1.00
C SER A 17 -6.94 11.02 -0.01
N TRP A 18 -7.44 10.15 0.88
CA TRP A 18 -8.06 10.59 2.13
C TRP A 18 -7.03 10.43 3.23
N TRP A 19 -6.51 11.56 3.69
CA TRP A 19 -5.59 11.66 4.81
C TRP A 19 -6.27 11.28 6.13
N LYS A 20 -5.61 10.44 6.93
CA LYS A 20 -5.63 10.56 8.40
C LYS A 20 -4.23 10.32 8.93
N ALA A 21 -3.59 11.41 9.34
CA ALA A 21 -2.35 11.37 10.10
C ALA A 21 -2.56 10.56 11.38
N ARG A 22 -1.65 9.63 11.68
CA ARG A 22 -1.52 9.07 13.02
C ARG A 22 -0.09 9.27 13.47
N THR A 23 0.05 10.22 14.38
CA THR A 23 1.26 10.49 15.17
C THR A 23 1.57 9.30 16.08
N GLY A 24 2.86 9.16 16.43
CA GLY A 24 3.46 7.96 16.99
C GLY A 24 3.28 7.74 18.49
N LEU A 25 3.85 6.59 18.90
CA LEU A 25 4.27 6.17 20.25
C LEU A 25 3.24 6.21 21.39
N GLY A 26 2.89 5.03 21.89
CA GLY A 26 2.20 4.88 23.16
C GLY A 26 1.88 3.43 23.50
N VAL A 27 2.72 2.86 24.35
CA VAL A 27 2.45 1.82 25.36
C VAL A 27 0.97 1.37 25.45
N TRP A 28 0.70 0.10 25.18
CA TRP A 28 -0.60 -0.52 25.47
C TRP A 28 -0.63 -0.97 26.94
N THR A 29 -1.15 -0.11 27.82
CA THR A 29 -1.63 -0.52 29.15
C THR A 29 -3.15 -0.44 29.19
N HIS A 30 -3.77 -1.52 29.68
CA HIS A 30 -5.20 -1.67 29.94
C HIS A 30 -5.78 -0.51 30.77
N ASN A 31 -6.96 -0.02 30.36
CA ASN A 31 -8.13 0.14 31.23
C ASN A 31 -9.36 0.48 30.38
N LEU A 32 -10.33 -0.43 30.42
CA LEU A 32 -11.64 -0.36 29.78
C LEU A 32 -12.66 -0.23 30.91
N GLU A 33 -13.20 0.97 31.11
CA GLU A 33 -14.46 1.17 31.85
C GLU A 33 -15.27 2.26 31.17
N LEU A 34 -16.35 1.80 30.51
CA LEU A 34 -17.68 2.40 30.32
C LEU A 34 -17.74 3.76 29.59
N ASP A 35 -18.60 3.99 28.59
CA ASP A 35 -20.04 3.80 28.66
C ASP A 35 -20.68 3.80 27.26
N MET A 36 -21.87 3.20 27.24
CA MET A 36 -22.74 2.90 26.12
C MET A 36 -23.11 4.10 25.25
N THR A 37 -22.89 3.98 23.94
CA THR A 37 -23.87 4.43 22.95
C THR A 37 -23.90 3.43 21.81
N GLY A 38 -25.08 2.85 21.61
CA GLY A 38 -25.33 1.75 20.70
C GLY A 38 -24.86 2.03 19.26
N CYS A 39 -23.96 1.19 18.79
CA CYS A 39 -23.90 0.79 17.40
C CYS A 39 -24.21 -0.71 17.40
N THR A 40 -25.49 -1.06 17.32
CA THR A 40 -25.89 -2.43 17.03
C THR A 40 -25.32 -2.77 15.67
N ASP A 41 -24.29 -3.62 15.67
CA ASP A 41 -23.64 -4.20 14.51
C ASP A 41 -24.60 -5.22 13.89
N SER A 42 -25.68 -4.73 13.25
CA SER A 42 -26.71 -5.54 12.63
C SER A 42 -26.40 -5.76 11.15
N SER A 43 -25.20 -6.24 10.85
CA SER A 43 -24.94 -6.85 9.56
C SER A 43 -25.67 -8.19 9.54
N SER A 44 -26.63 -8.38 8.64
CA SER A 44 -27.34 -9.66 8.52
C SER A 44 -26.33 -10.80 8.38
N PRO A 45 -26.47 -11.92 9.12
CA PRO A 45 -25.54 -13.05 9.02
C PRO A 45 -25.43 -13.60 7.59
N VAL A 46 -26.44 -13.35 6.74
CA VAL A 46 -26.41 -13.67 5.30
C VAL A 46 -25.40 -12.80 4.57
N ILE A 47 -25.44 -11.48 4.75
CA ILE A 47 -24.52 -10.53 4.11
C ILE A 47 -23.07 -10.82 4.54
N CYS A 48 -22.85 -11.10 5.82
CA CYS A 48 -21.52 -11.46 6.32
C CYS A 48 -20.94 -12.69 5.61
N ARG A 49 -21.76 -13.73 5.39
CA ARG A 49 -21.34 -14.95 4.67
C ARG A 49 -21.08 -14.70 3.20
N GLU A 50 -21.89 -13.87 2.55
CA GLU A 50 -21.68 -13.49 1.15
C GLU A 50 -20.37 -12.69 0.98
N LEU A 51 -20.06 -11.80 1.93
CA LEU A 51 -18.80 -11.06 1.93
C LEU A 51 -17.60 -11.97 2.19
N ASP A 52 -17.71 -12.96 3.07
CA ASP A 52 -16.66 -13.97 3.27
C ASP A 52 -16.39 -14.78 2.01
N ALA A 53 -17.45 -15.28 1.37
CA ALA A 53 -17.32 -16.00 0.11
C ALA A 53 -16.68 -15.13 -0.98
N THR A 54 -16.99 -13.83 -0.99
CA THR A 54 -16.38 -12.86 -1.91
C THR A 54 -14.87 -12.70 -1.61
N ILE A 55 -14.47 -12.64 -0.34
CA ILE A 55 -13.04 -12.58 0.05
C ILE A 55 -12.32 -13.84 -0.42
N GLU A 56 -12.84 -15.02 -0.10
CA GLU A 56 -12.26 -16.31 -0.51
C GLU A 56 -12.11 -16.41 -2.03
N GLN A 57 -13.11 -15.92 -2.78
CA GLN A 57 -13.09 -15.91 -4.24
C GLN A 57 -12.05 -14.95 -4.82
N LEU A 58 -11.80 -13.82 -4.15
CA LEU A 58 -10.85 -12.80 -4.62
C LEU A 58 -9.39 -13.12 -4.27
N VAL A 59 -9.12 -13.96 -3.27
CA VAL A 59 -7.75 -14.32 -2.85
C VAL A 59 -6.87 -14.74 -4.03
N PRO A 60 -7.27 -15.68 -4.91
CA PRO A 60 -6.45 -16.08 -6.06
C PRO A 60 -6.16 -14.94 -7.05
N ALA A 61 -7.12 -14.04 -7.27
CA ALA A 61 -6.93 -12.88 -8.15
C ALA A 61 -5.92 -11.90 -7.56
N VAL A 62 -5.97 -11.65 -6.24
CA VAL A 62 -4.99 -10.83 -5.54
C VAL A 62 -3.62 -11.50 -5.51
N GLU A 63 -3.54 -12.82 -5.31
CA GLU A 63 -2.28 -13.58 -5.41
C GLU A 63 -1.64 -13.41 -6.79
N HIS A 64 -2.41 -13.59 -7.85
CA HIS A 64 -1.93 -13.43 -9.21
C HIS A 64 -1.46 -11.99 -9.49
N LEU A 65 -2.18 -10.98 -8.98
CA LEU A 65 -1.74 -9.59 -9.06
C LEU A 65 -0.40 -9.39 -8.35
N LEU A 66 -0.24 -9.89 -7.11
CA LEU A 66 1.00 -9.75 -6.35
C LEU A 66 2.18 -10.49 -6.99
N GLN A 67 1.95 -11.68 -7.56
CA GLN A 67 2.98 -12.43 -8.30
C GLN A 67 3.54 -11.61 -9.48
N ARG A 68 2.71 -10.80 -10.15
CA ARG A 68 3.17 -9.93 -11.26
C ARG A 68 4.03 -8.76 -10.79
N LEU A 69 4.00 -8.42 -9.50
CA LEU A 69 4.75 -7.29 -8.92
C LEU A 69 6.15 -7.69 -8.43
N SER A 70 6.44 -8.98 -8.31
CA SER A 70 7.65 -9.48 -7.68
C SER A 70 8.30 -10.58 -8.50
N ASP A 71 9.63 -10.63 -8.47
CA ASP A 71 10.41 -11.76 -9.00
C ASP A 71 10.45 -12.94 -8.01
N ALA A 72 9.77 -12.84 -6.86
CA ALA A 72 9.71 -13.88 -5.85
C ALA A 72 8.79 -15.04 -6.28
N ALA A 73 9.21 -16.27 -5.97
CA ALA A 73 8.51 -17.47 -6.39
C ALA A 73 7.17 -17.72 -5.66
N GLN A 74 6.94 -17.10 -4.49
CA GLN A 74 5.74 -17.36 -3.68
C GLN A 74 5.22 -16.10 -3.01
N VAL A 75 3.91 -15.93 -3.08
CA VAL A 75 3.12 -14.99 -2.26
C VAL A 75 2.80 -15.70 -0.95
N ALA A 76 3.07 -15.05 0.18
CA ALA A 76 2.62 -15.52 1.48
C ALA A 76 1.17 -15.08 1.68
N SER A 77 0.31 -15.99 2.11
CA SER A 77 -1.13 -15.74 2.33
C SER A 77 -1.50 -16.19 3.73
N GLU A 78 -2.12 -15.30 4.48
CA GLU A 78 -2.56 -15.51 5.85
C GLU A 78 -4.02 -15.09 5.99
N THR A 79 -4.82 -15.92 6.66
CA THR A 79 -6.20 -15.56 7.00
C THR A 79 -6.18 -14.79 8.33
N GLU A 80 -6.62 -13.53 8.31
CA GLU A 80 -6.72 -12.68 9.49
C GLU A 80 -8.20 -12.47 9.86
N GLY A 81 -8.72 -13.28 10.78
CA GLY A 81 -10.12 -13.21 11.20
C GLY A 81 -11.07 -13.44 10.03
N SER A 82 -11.88 -12.43 9.69
CA SER A 82 -12.81 -12.45 8.54
C SER A 82 -12.20 -11.83 7.27
N GLY A 83 -10.89 -11.91 7.11
CA GLY A 83 -10.15 -11.28 6.02
C GLY A 83 -8.95 -12.12 5.59
N ALA A 84 -8.29 -11.66 4.54
CA ALA A 84 -7.07 -12.27 4.03
C ALA A 84 -5.99 -11.20 3.88
N ARG A 85 -4.78 -11.54 4.30
CA ARG A 85 -3.58 -10.74 4.12
C ARG A 85 -2.62 -11.49 3.23
N LEU A 86 -2.21 -10.86 2.15
CA LEU A 86 -1.28 -11.42 1.19
C LEU A 86 -0.06 -10.53 1.09
N THR A 87 1.12 -11.14 1.11
CA THR A 87 2.39 -10.42 1.13
C THR A 87 3.34 -11.00 0.11
N VAL A 88 4.01 -10.14 -0.65
CA VAL A 88 5.10 -10.54 -1.53
C VAL A 88 6.30 -9.62 -1.34
N SER A 89 7.50 -10.21 -1.30
CA SER A 89 8.75 -9.46 -1.18
C SER A 89 8.92 -8.52 -2.38
N LEU A 90 9.31 -7.28 -2.12
CA LEU A 90 9.61 -6.28 -3.14
C LEU A 90 11.10 -5.95 -3.09
N ARG A 91 11.81 -6.23 -4.18
CA ARG A 91 13.21 -5.84 -4.34
C ARG A 91 13.30 -4.46 -4.94
N PHE A 92 14.15 -3.62 -4.38
CA PHE A 92 14.43 -2.32 -4.94
C PHE A 92 15.68 -2.39 -5.84
N PRO A 93 15.67 -1.69 -7.00
CA PRO A 93 16.70 -1.84 -8.04
C PRO A 93 18.08 -1.30 -7.65
N ASP A 94 18.15 -0.40 -6.67
CA ASP A 94 19.41 0.15 -6.13
C ASP A 94 20.05 -0.78 -5.07
N GLY A 95 19.41 -1.91 -4.73
CA GLY A 95 19.89 -2.87 -3.73
C GLY A 95 19.77 -2.41 -2.28
N ILE A 96 19.12 -1.27 -2.01
CA ILE A 96 19.10 -0.66 -0.68
C ILE A 96 17.83 -1.07 0.08
N GLY A 97 17.99 -1.90 1.10
CA GLY A 97 16.91 -2.30 2.01
C GLY A 97 15.89 -3.26 1.45
N GLN A 98 14.81 -3.42 2.22
CA GLN A 98 13.80 -4.43 2.01
C GLN A 98 12.41 -3.78 1.95
N GLY A 99 11.60 -4.27 1.03
CA GLY A 99 10.21 -3.89 0.88
C GLY A 99 9.34 -5.12 0.73
N GLN A 100 8.05 -4.92 0.97
CA GLN A 100 7.00 -5.89 0.70
C GLN A 100 5.81 -5.13 0.13
N VAL A 101 5.10 -5.76 -0.82
CA VAL A 101 3.76 -5.33 -1.17
C VAL A 101 2.80 -6.15 -0.31
N VAL A 102 1.96 -5.46 0.45
CA VAL A 102 0.95 -6.06 1.33
C VAL A 102 -0.41 -5.75 0.73
N ALA A 103 -1.23 -6.78 0.56
CA ALA A 103 -2.63 -6.68 0.20
C ALA A 103 -3.50 -7.18 1.37
N SER A 104 -4.50 -6.39 1.75
CA SER A 104 -5.45 -6.73 2.81
C SER A 104 -6.86 -6.71 2.23
N LEU A 105 -7.50 -7.88 2.24
CA LEU A 105 -8.92 -8.08 1.94
C LEU A 105 -9.69 -8.20 3.25
N PHE A 106 -10.70 -7.36 3.45
CA PHE A 106 -11.52 -7.42 4.66
C PHE A 106 -12.93 -6.87 4.41
N ARG A 107 -13.87 -7.28 5.26
CA ARG A 107 -15.24 -6.75 5.23
C ARG A 107 -15.22 -5.26 5.61
N TRP A 108 -15.90 -4.44 4.83
CA TRP A 108 -16.05 -3.02 5.08
C TRP A 108 -17.49 -2.59 4.78
N ARG A 109 -18.29 -2.42 5.84
CA ARG A 109 -19.73 -2.18 5.72
C ARG A 109 -20.37 -3.32 4.90
N GLU A 110 -21.08 -3.00 3.82
CA GLU A 110 -21.78 -3.97 2.95
C GLU A 110 -20.93 -4.39 1.73
N ALA A 111 -19.61 -4.24 1.81
CA ALA A 111 -18.70 -4.52 0.71
C ALA A 111 -17.42 -5.19 1.22
N VAL A 112 -16.65 -5.76 0.29
CA VAL A 112 -15.25 -6.13 0.54
C VAL A 112 -14.38 -4.93 0.19
N ARG A 113 -13.39 -4.63 1.03
CA ARG A 113 -12.36 -3.64 0.73
C ARG A 113 -11.04 -4.36 0.52
N LEU A 114 -10.37 -4.00 -0.57
CA LEU A 114 -8.99 -4.38 -0.86
C LEU A 114 -8.11 -3.15 -0.68
N ASP A 115 -7.17 -3.22 0.25
CA ASP A 115 -6.10 -2.24 0.42
C ASP A 115 -4.77 -2.87 -0.04
N ILE A 116 -3.99 -2.15 -0.84
CA ILE A 116 -2.65 -2.55 -1.29
C ILE A 116 -1.67 -1.45 -0.92
N GLU A 117 -0.58 -1.80 -0.26
CA GLU A 117 0.47 -0.86 0.12
C GLU A 117 1.87 -1.43 -0.02
N ILE A 118 2.87 -0.55 -0.11
CA ILE A 118 4.28 -0.91 0.05
C ILE A 118 4.69 -0.64 1.50
N VAL A 119 5.16 -1.68 2.18
CA VAL A 119 5.82 -1.58 3.48
C VAL A 119 7.32 -1.75 3.27
N HIS A 120 8.14 -0.85 3.83
CA HIS A 120 9.59 -0.90 3.65
C HIS A 120 10.34 -0.31 4.84
N ASN A 121 11.62 -0.67 4.97
CA ASN A 121 12.52 -0.17 6.02
C ASN A 121 13.46 0.97 5.57
N ARG A 122 13.16 1.63 4.44
CA ARG A 122 13.98 2.74 3.92
C ARG A 122 13.81 4.03 4.72
N THR A 123 14.94 4.64 5.07
CA THR A 123 15.01 5.95 5.73
C THR A 123 16.00 6.85 4.99
N PHE A 124 15.93 8.16 5.26
CA PHE A 124 17.02 9.07 4.93
C PHE A 124 18.16 8.88 5.94
N THR A 125 19.40 9.16 5.56
CA THR A 125 20.51 9.28 6.52
C THR A 125 21.02 10.71 6.60
N ARG A 126 21.83 10.98 7.62
CA ARG A 126 22.53 12.25 7.81
C ARG A 126 23.89 12.20 7.10
N PRO A 127 24.58 13.36 6.91
CA PRO A 127 25.91 13.39 6.32
C PRO A 127 26.97 12.52 7.03
N ASP A 128 26.79 12.28 8.33
CA ASP A 128 27.64 11.41 9.15
C ASP A 128 27.33 9.90 9.00
N GLY A 129 26.36 9.53 8.16
CA GLY A 129 25.91 8.16 7.95
C GLY A 129 24.93 7.63 8.99
N SER A 130 24.56 8.42 10.01
CA SER A 130 23.54 8.03 10.99
C SER A 130 22.15 8.04 10.36
N ALA A 131 21.26 7.15 10.81
CA ALA A 131 19.87 7.15 10.37
C ALA A 131 19.20 8.50 10.73
N SER A 132 18.53 9.10 9.74
CA SER A 132 17.57 10.16 10.03
C SER A 132 16.29 9.53 10.53
N ASP A 133 15.67 10.21 11.47
CA ASP A 133 14.30 10.06 11.92
C ASP A 133 13.25 10.29 10.81
N ARG A 134 13.66 10.78 9.63
CA ARG A 134 12.76 11.06 8.51
C ARG A 134 12.52 9.82 7.65
N ARG A 135 11.24 9.46 7.49
CA ARG A 135 10.77 8.42 6.58
C ARG A 135 10.96 8.82 5.12
N LEU A 136 11.20 7.84 4.25
CA LEU A 136 11.31 8.02 2.81
C LEU A 136 9.95 7.89 2.11
N TYR A 137 9.29 9.01 1.83
CA TYR A 137 7.97 9.02 1.22
C TYR A 137 7.95 8.72 -0.29
N LEU A 138 9.11 8.74 -0.97
CA LEU A 138 9.17 8.52 -2.42
C LEU A 138 8.78 7.09 -2.84
N ASN A 139 8.94 6.13 -1.92
CA ASN A 139 8.63 4.72 -2.14
C ASN A 139 7.28 4.31 -1.53
N ASP A 140 6.59 5.22 -0.85
CA ASP A 140 5.28 4.93 -0.29
C ASP A 140 4.27 4.82 -1.45
N TYR A 141 3.54 3.71 -1.47
CA TYR A 141 2.43 3.48 -2.39
C TYR A 141 1.27 2.92 -1.61
N GLN A 142 0.08 3.42 -1.90
CA GLN A 142 -1.16 2.89 -1.35
C GLN A 142 -2.28 3.02 -2.38
N ALA A 143 -3.08 1.97 -2.52
CA ALA A 143 -4.30 1.98 -3.30
C ALA A 143 -5.38 1.17 -2.60
N SER A 144 -6.62 1.59 -2.80
CA SER A 144 -7.79 0.96 -2.19
C SER A 144 -8.92 0.85 -3.20
N ILE A 145 -9.66 -0.25 -3.16
CA ILE A 145 -10.90 -0.40 -3.91
C ILE A 145 -11.97 -1.06 -3.03
N LYS A 146 -13.22 -0.68 -3.25
CA LYS A 146 -14.39 -1.34 -2.67
C LYS A 146 -15.02 -2.22 -3.74
N LEU A 147 -15.32 -3.44 -3.38
CA LEU A 147 -15.86 -4.47 -4.26
C LEU A 147 -17.19 -4.94 -3.67
N PRO A 148 -18.29 -4.91 -4.44
CA PRO A 148 -19.58 -5.41 -3.96
C PRO A 148 -19.53 -6.91 -3.66
N ALA A 149 -20.47 -7.39 -2.84
CA ALA A 149 -20.65 -8.83 -2.63
C ALA A 149 -20.85 -9.56 -3.97
N GLY A 150 -20.28 -10.77 -4.09
CA GLY A 150 -20.33 -11.58 -5.31
C GLY A 150 -19.33 -11.16 -6.40
N THR A 151 -18.42 -10.22 -6.12
CA THR A 151 -17.35 -9.88 -7.07
C THR A 151 -16.38 -11.04 -7.24
N ALA A 152 -16.24 -11.52 -8.48
CA ALA A 152 -15.36 -12.63 -8.82
C ALA A 152 -13.95 -12.19 -9.26
N GLU A 153 -13.83 -10.98 -9.82
CA GLU A 153 -12.60 -10.52 -10.49
C GLU A 153 -12.24 -9.09 -10.07
N LEU A 154 -10.95 -8.77 -10.10
CA LEU A 154 -10.48 -7.42 -9.88
C LEU A 154 -10.70 -6.57 -11.14
N PRO A 155 -11.16 -5.31 -11.02
CA PRO A 155 -11.27 -4.43 -12.18
C PRO A 155 -9.90 -4.21 -12.85
N HIS A 156 -9.81 -4.46 -14.16
CA HIS A 156 -8.56 -4.34 -14.91
C HIS A 156 -7.88 -2.97 -14.78
N GLU A 157 -8.66 -1.89 -14.62
CA GLU A 157 -8.09 -0.55 -14.41
C GLU A 157 -7.39 -0.43 -13.07
N PHE A 158 -7.96 -1.04 -12.02
CA PHE A 158 -7.34 -1.09 -10.70
C PHE A 158 -6.04 -1.89 -10.74
N GLU A 159 -6.04 -3.07 -11.37
CA GLU A 159 -4.82 -3.88 -11.52
C GLU A 159 -3.71 -3.13 -12.25
N ARG A 160 -4.02 -2.50 -13.40
CA ARG A 160 -3.06 -1.69 -14.16
C ARG A 160 -2.51 -0.53 -13.33
N GLY A 161 -3.39 0.14 -12.58
CA GLY A 161 -3.00 1.22 -11.66
C GLY A 161 -2.04 0.73 -10.58
N VAL A 162 -2.33 -0.42 -9.96
CA VAL A 162 -1.47 -1.04 -8.95
C VAL A 162 -0.10 -1.39 -9.50
N ILE A 163 -0.04 -2.06 -10.66
CA ILE A 163 1.23 -2.43 -11.28
C ILE A 163 2.05 -1.20 -11.61
N SER A 164 1.44 -0.20 -12.25
CA SER A 164 2.12 1.05 -12.61
C SER A 164 2.61 1.80 -11.36
N GLY A 165 1.77 1.91 -10.35
CA GLY A 165 2.06 2.63 -9.11
C GLY A 165 3.17 1.96 -8.29
N VAL A 166 3.14 0.65 -8.14
CA VAL A 166 4.19 -0.12 -7.43
C VAL A 166 5.52 -0.02 -8.16
N VAL A 167 5.54 -0.16 -9.49
CA VAL A 167 6.78 0.03 -10.29
C VAL A 167 7.30 1.46 -10.15
N ALA A 168 6.41 2.45 -10.22
CA ALA A 168 6.78 3.84 -10.06
C ALA A 168 7.40 4.09 -8.68
N ALA A 169 6.79 3.61 -7.60
CA ALA A 169 7.28 3.74 -6.23
C ALA A 169 8.59 2.98 -6.02
N ARG A 170 8.71 1.75 -6.52
CA ARG A 170 9.95 0.95 -6.48
C ARG A 170 11.15 1.70 -7.06
N ASP A 171 10.94 2.34 -8.21
CA ASP A 171 12.01 2.99 -8.97
C ASP A 171 12.19 4.48 -8.60
N ALA A 172 11.36 5.03 -7.69
CA ALA A 172 11.28 6.47 -7.41
C ALA A 172 12.60 7.06 -6.89
N VAL A 173 13.29 6.37 -5.99
CA VAL A 173 14.56 6.82 -5.41
C VAL A 173 15.66 6.85 -6.45
N GLN A 174 15.78 5.81 -7.26
CA GLN A 174 16.77 5.75 -8.32
C GLN A 174 16.51 6.86 -9.37
N ARG A 175 15.25 7.14 -9.71
CA ARG A 175 14.88 8.28 -10.57
C ARG A 175 15.24 9.61 -9.92
N TYR A 176 14.97 9.77 -8.62
CA TYR A 176 15.27 10.99 -7.88
C TYR A 176 16.78 11.28 -7.85
N ASN A 177 17.59 10.28 -7.47
CA ASN A 177 19.05 10.38 -7.36
C ASN A 177 19.71 10.67 -8.72
N ARG A 178 19.19 10.12 -9.83
CA ARG A 178 19.68 10.46 -11.18
C ARG A 178 19.47 11.92 -11.56
N ARG A 179 18.39 12.55 -11.08
CA ARG A 179 18.01 13.93 -11.43
C ARG A 179 18.65 14.98 -10.52
N HIS A 180 19.04 14.60 -9.30
CA HIS A 180 19.59 15.53 -8.31
C HIS A 180 21.00 15.08 -7.93
N GLN A 181 22.02 15.64 -8.60
CA GLN A 181 23.43 15.34 -8.34
C GLN A 181 23.93 15.92 -7.00
N ALA A 182 23.23 16.92 -6.44
CA ALA A 182 23.46 17.35 -5.07
C ALA A 182 22.85 16.30 -4.14
N PRO A 183 23.68 15.57 -3.35
CA PRO A 183 23.21 14.42 -2.61
C PRO A 183 22.39 14.96 -1.45
N TRP A 184 21.10 14.65 -1.41
CA TRP A 184 20.55 14.32 -0.10
C TRP A 184 21.51 13.28 0.45
N SER A 185 22.15 13.59 1.58
CA SER A 185 23.16 12.74 2.19
C SER A 185 22.53 11.38 2.49
N GLN A 186 22.62 10.51 1.49
CA GLN A 186 22.44 9.08 1.52
C GLN A 186 21.02 8.65 1.94
N VAL A 187 20.14 8.41 0.98
CA VAL A 187 19.09 7.41 1.20
C VAL A 187 19.82 6.09 1.43
N ARG A 188 19.94 5.65 2.68
CA ARG A 188 20.54 4.37 3.08
C ARG A 188 19.63 3.73 4.11
N VAL A 189 19.45 2.43 3.97
CA VAL A 189 18.55 1.65 4.81
C VAL A 189 19.24 1.30 6.12
N ALA A 190 18.52 1.45 7.22
CA ALA A 190 18.89 0.82 8.47
C ALA A 190 18.89 -0.71 8.28
N ALA A 191 20.01 -1.37 8.57
CA ALA A 191 20.00 -2.81 8.77
C ALA A 191 18.96 -3.13 9.87
N VAL A 192 18.14 -4.14 9.63
CA VAL A 192 17.24 -4.72 10.64
C VAL A 192 18.07 -5.38 11.72
#